data_AF-A0A955IIG7-F1
#
_entry.id   AF-A0A955IIG7-F1
#
_cell.length_a   1.000
_cell.length_b   1.000
_cell.length_c   1.000
_cell.angle_alpha   90.00
_cell.angle_beta   90.00
_cell.angle_gamma   90.00
#
_symmetry.space_group_name_H-M   'P 1'
#
loop_
_entity.id
_entity.type
_entity.pdbx_description
1 polymer ?
#
loop_
_entity_poly.entity_id
_entity_poly.type
_entity_poly.pdbx_seq_one_letter_code
_entity_poly.pdbx_strand_id
1 'polypeptide(L)' 'FSQHAGQVVVADGTPEAARRLERVLTNDPAMGVFRHADAGYEAAQTCADEQRLNVPMRAW' A
#
# COMPACT_ATOMS: atom_id res chain seq x y z
N PHE A 1 13.77 -18.81 -10.20
CA PHE A 1 13.09 -18.97 -8.90
C PHE A 1 12.52 -17.63 -8.46
N SER A 2 11.45 -17.63 -7.66
CA SER A 2 10.74 -16.41 -7.21
C SER A 2 10.16 -16.61 -5.81
N GLN A 3 9.91 -15.51 -5.11
CA GLN A 3 9.09 -15.45 -3.89
C GLN A 3 8.01 -14.40 -4.09
N HIS A 4 6.79 -14.68 -3.64
CA HIS A 4 5.64 -13.78 -3.73
C HIS A 4 4.65 -14.08 -2.59
N ALA A 5 3.79 -13.11 -2.29
CA ALA A 5 2.75 -13.21 -1.27
C ALA A 5 1.36 -12.95 -1.90
N GLY A 6 0.31 -13.40 -1.21
CA GLY A 6 -1.08 -13.14 -1.59
C GLY A 6 -1.92 -12.79 -0.35
N GLN A 7 -2.98 -12.03 -0.57
CA GLN A 7 -3.88 -11.57 0.48
C GLN A 7 -5.35 -11.64 0.05
N VAL A 8 -6.24 -12.05 0.97
CA VAL A 8 -7.71 -12.05 0.84
C VAL A 8 -8.34 -11.41 2.08
N VAL A 9 -9.35 -10.57 1.87
CA VAL A 9 -10.21 -10.01 2.94
C VAL A 9 -11.67 -10.13 2.53
N VAL A 10 -12.55 -10.48 3.48
CA VAL A 10 -13.98 -10.72 3.23
C VAL A 10 -14.79 -9.49 3.63
N ALA A 11 -15.72 -9.11 2.75
CA ALA A 11 -16.75 -8.11 3.03
C ALA A 11 -18.05 -8.81 3.45
N ASP A 12 -18.20 -9.09 4.75
CA ASP A 12 -19.35 -9.82 5.31
C ASP A 12 -20.49 -8.89 5.81
N GLY A 13 -20.35 -7.57 5.61
CA GLY A 13 -21.33 -6.56 6.01
C GLY A 13 -21.19 -6.06 7.45
N THR A 14 -20.23 -6.58 8.23
CA THR A 14 -20.02 -6.13 9.61
C THR A 14 -19.21 -4.82 9.70
N PRO A 15 -19.41 -4.00 10.74
CA PRO A 15 -18.55 -2.85 11.02
C PRO A 15 -17.06 -3.22 11.20
N GLU A 16 -16.79 -4.40 11.75
CA GLU A 16 -15.43 -4.91 11.92
C GLU A 16 -14.77 -5.21 10.58
N ALA A 17 -15.50 -5.81 9.64
CA ALA A 17 -15.02 -6.03 8.28
C ALA A 17 -14.76 -4.72 7.55
N ALA A 18 -15.62 -3.70 7.71
CA ALA A 18 -15.39 -2.38 7.12
C ALA A 18 -14.05 -1.78 7.54
N ARG A 19 -13.70 -1.84 8.83
CA ARG A 19 -12.39 -1.37 9.35
C ARG A 19 -11.21 -2.20 8.81
N ARG A 20 -11.39 -3.51 8.60
CA ARG A 20 -10.35 -4.36 8.01
C ARG A 20 -10.17 -4.06 6.53
N LEU A 21 -11.26 -3.89 5.79
CA LEU A 21 -11.25 -3.56 4.36
C LEU A 21 -10.53 -2.24 4.09
N GLU A 22 -10.88 -1.19 4.84
CA GLU A 22 -10.19 0.11 4.76
C GLU A 22 -8.67 -0.09 4.88
N ARG A 23 -8.22 -0.80 5.92
CA ARG A 23 -6.78 -0.99 6.17
C ARG A 23 -6.10 -1.86 5.12
N VAL A 24 -6.71 -2.99 4.77
CA VAL A 24 -6.11 -3.95 3.83
C VAL A 24 -6.02 -3.32 2.44
N LEU A 25 -7.10 -2.72 1.96
CA LEU A 25 -7.18 -2.15 0.62
C LEU A 25 -6.41 -0.83 0.49
N THR A 26 -6.02 -0.18 1.59
CA THR A 26 -5.04 0.92 1.57
C THR A 26 -3.61 0.39 1.65
N ASN A 27 -3.31 -0.53 2.56
CA ASN A 27 -1.92 -0.93 2.84
C ASN A 27 -1.34 -1.87 1.79
N ASP A 28 -2.12 -2.81 1.26
CA ASP A 28 -1.63 -3.78 0.27
C ASP A 28 -1.13 -3.10 -1.02
N PRO A 29 -1.88 -2.18 -1.66
CA PRO A 29 -1.34 -1.42 -2.80
C PRO A 29 -0.26 -0.41 -2.38
N ALA A 30 -0.32 0.17 -1.17
CA ALA A 30 0.74 1.05 -0.69
C ALA A 30 2.10 0.35 -0.60
N MET A 31 2.15 -0.96 -0.32
CA MET A 31 3.39 -1.75 -0.40
C MET A 31 4.01 -1.73 -1.81
N GLY A 32 3.17 -1.73 -2.85
CA GLY A 32 3.62 -1.54 -4.23
C GLY A 32 4.23 -0.15 -4.43
N VAL A 33 3.58 0.90 -3.95
CA VAL A 33 4.09 2.28 -4.03
C VAL A 33 5.41 2.41 -3.27
N PHE A 34 5.49 1.95 -2.02
CA PHE A 34 6.71 1.96 -1.22
C PHE A 34 7.87 1.26 -1.92
N ARG A 35 7.61 0.06 -2.46
CA ARG A 35 8.63 -0.72 -3.18
C ARG A 35 9.19 0.03 -4.38
N HIS A 36 8.34 0.66 -5.19
CA HIS A 36 8.80 1.35 -6.39
C HIS A 36 9.38 2.75 -6.08
N ALA A 37 8.85 3.45 -5.09
CA ALA A 37 9.41 4.72 -4.64
C ALA A 37 10.83 4.55 -4.07
N ASP A 38 11.05 3.50 -3.26
CA ASP A 38 12.37 3.11 -2.73
C ASP A 38 13.35 2.73 -3.85
N ALA A 39 12.86 2.09 -4.92
CA ALA A 39 13.64 1.81 -6.12
C ALA A 39 13.93 3.05 -6.99
N GLY A 40 13.44 4.24 -6.63
CA GLY A 40 13.73 5.51 -7.29
C GLY A 40 12.80 5.88 -8.45
N TYR A 41 11.62 5.25 -8.56
CA TYR A 41 10.67 5.58 -9.62
C TYR A 41 9.91 6.87 -9.28
N GLU A 42 10.12 7.93 -10.07
CA GLU A 42 9.46 9.23 -9.88
C GLU A 42 7.94 9.13 -9.83
N ALA A 43 7.32 8.34 -10.73
CA ALA A 43 5.87 8.15 -10.72
C ALA A 43 5.34 7.56 -9.39
N ALA A 44 6.13 6.69 -8.73
CA ALA A 44 5.77 6.13 -7.44
C ALA A 44 6.02 7.11 -6.28
N GLN A 45 7.06 7.93 -6.38
CA GLN A 45 7.34 9.02 -5.43
C GLN A 45 6.20 10.05 -5.46
N THR A 46 5.80 10.50 -6.65
CA THR A 46 4.63 11.38 -6.84
C THR A 46 3.36 10.75 -6.29
N CYS A 47 3.12 9.46 -6.56
CA CYS A 47 1.96 8.75 -6.00
C CYS A 47 1.99 8.71 -4.47
N ALA A 48 3.16 8.49 -3.86
CA ALA A 48 3.30 8.51 -2.40
C ALA A 48 2.96 9.88 -1.82
N ASP A 49 3.34 10.97 -2.48
CA ASP A 49 3.06 12.33 -2.03
C ASP A 49 1.59 12.71 -2.22
N GLU A 50 0.99 12.40 -3.37
CA GLU A 50 -0.44 12.62 -3.66
C GLU A 50 -1.34 11.89 -2.66
N GLN A 51 -1.01 10.64 -2.34
CA GLN A 51 -1.74 9.80 -1.39
C GLN A 51 -1.32 10.03 0.06
N ARG A 52 -0.37 10.95 0.31
CA ARG A 52 0.13 11.32 1.65
C ARG A 52 0.62 10.13 2.46
N LEU A 53 1.30 9.19 1.81
CA LEU A 53 1.84 8.00 2.47
C LEU A 53 3.02 8.38 3.38
N ASN A 54 3.08 7.74 4.55
CA ASN A 54 4.20 7.94 5.48
C ASN A 54 5.40 7.09 5.04
N VAL A 55 6.36 7.70 4.32
CA VAL A 55 7.61 7.05 3.94
C VAL A 55 8.78 7.60 4.77
N PRO A 56 9.30 6.84 5.75
CA PRO A 56 10.28 7.37 6.70
C PRO A 56 11.62 7.78 6.08
N MET A 57 12.05 7.09 5.02
CA MET A 57 13.35 7.31 4.37
C MET A 57 13.26 8.26 3.18
N ARG A 58 12.12 8.94 2.97
CA ARG A 58 11.96 9.83 1.81
C ARG A 58 12.95 10.98 1.86
N ALA A 59 13.65 11.18 0.74
CA ALA A 59 14.54 12.31 0.49
C ALA A 59 14.24 13.01 -0.83
N TRP A 60 13.23 12.51 -1.56
CA TRP A 60 12.67 13.17 -2.74
C TRP A 60 11.75 14.32 -2.34
#